data_AF-A0A6J5H2D4-F1
#
_entry.id   AF-A0A6J5H2D4-F1
#
_cell.length_a   1.000
_cell.length_b   1.000
_cell.length_c   1.000
_cell.angle_alpha   90.00
_cell.angle_beta   90.00
_cell.angle_gamma   90.00
#
_symmetry.space_group_name_H-M   'P 1'
#
loop_
_entity.id
_entity.type
_entity.pdbx_description
1 polymer ?
#
loop_
_entity_poly.entity_id
_entity_poly.type
_entity_poly.pdbx_seq_one_letter_code
_entity_poly.pdbx_strand_id
1 'polypeptide(L)'
;MERIDTLVVAAFAFVGSHFLLSHPLRAGMVRAIGERGAMGVYSLIAIVTFGWMVMAYDRTPVSAPLWPAGNVLWAVVTVGMLIASILLMGSLIRNPALPTGGRPAAFPDAARGVYAVTRHPMMWSFALWGLCHIAVFPVTRNVVLAGAIIILALVGAALQDRKKRQLQPDLWPAWESKTSYLPFAAIAAGRARLGGFGMHAVVGGVVFWLVATWAHIPLSGWPAGIWRWL
;
A
#
# COMPACT_ATOMS: atom_id res chain seq x y z
N MET A 1 -22.53 18.13 -9.65
CA MET A 1 -21.98 16.99 -8.88
C MET A 1 -21.82 17.44 -7.46
N GLU A 2 -22.33 16.65 -6.51
CA GLU A 2 -22.02 16.87 -5.11
C GLU A 2 -20.51 16.72 -4.89
N ARG A 3 -19.97 17.38 -3.85
CA ARG A 3 -18.53 17.39 -3.60
C ARG A 3 -17.95 16.00 -3.30
N ILE A 4 -18.81 15.04 -2.91
CA ILE A 4 -18.43 13.64 -2.71
C ILE A 4 -18.36 12.88 -4.05
N ASP A 5 -19.24 13.15 -5.00
CA ASP A 5 -19.25 12.49 -6.31
C ASP A 5 -17.93 12.72 -7.04
N THR A 6 -17.41 13.95 -6.98
CA THR A 6 -16.12 14.30 -7.59
C THR A 6 -14.97 13.50 -6.98
N LEU A 7 -14.98 13.29 -5.66
CA LEU A 7 -13.98 12.47 -4.99
C LEU A 7 -14.08 11.01 -5.42
N VAL A 8 -15.31 10.47 -5.51
CA VAL A 8 -15.55 9.10 -5.98
C VAL A 8 -15.06 8.92 -7.41
N VAL A 9 -15.38 9.84 -8.32
CA VAL A 9 -14.90 9.78 -9.71
C VAL A 9 -13.37 9.90 -9.77
N ALA A 10 -12.77 10.80 -9.01
CA ALA A 10 -11.31 10.93 -8.96
C ALA A 10 -10.63 9.66 -8.42
N ALA A 11 -11.22 9.03 -7.40
CA ALA A 11 -10.76 7.75 -6.87
C ALA A 11 -10.85 6.63 -7.91
N PHE A 12 -11.98 6.52 -8.63
CA PHE A 12 -12.11 5.57 -9.74
C PHE A 12 -11.12 5.85 -10.87
N ALA A 13 -10.90 7.12 -11.22
CA ALA A 13 -9.93 7.50 -12.24
C ALA A 13 -8.51 7.12 -11.81
N PHE A 14 -8.15 7.36 -10.55
CA PHE A 14 -6.85 6.99 -10.01
C PHE A 14 -6.66 5.46 -10.00
N VAL A 15 -7.55 4.70 -9.36
CA VAL A 15 -7.44 3.24 -9.27
C VAL A 15 -7.57 2.57 -10.63
N GLY A 16 -8.57 2.98 -11.42
CA GLY A 16 -8.85 2.45 -12.75
C GLY A 16 -7.68 2.67 -13.72
N SER A 17 -7.07 3.86 -13.73
CA SER A 17 -5.90 4.12 -14.57
C SER A 17 -4.69 3.27 -14.16
N HIS A 18 -4.49 3.02 -12.86
CA HIS A 18 -3.41 2.14 -12.38
C HIS A 18 -3.57 0.71 -12.91
N PHE A 19 -4.80 0.17 -12.87
CA PHE A 19 -5.07 -1.17 -13.36
C PHE A 19 -4.99 -1.24 -14.89
N LEU A 20 -5.58 -0.27 -15.59
CA LEU A 20 -5.60 -0.22 -17.05
C LEU A 20 -4.17 -0.13 -17.62
N LEU A 21 -3.33 0.75 -17.06
CA LEU A 21 -1.96 0.95 -17.55
C LEU A 21 -1.00 -0.16 -17.10
N SER A 22 -1.40 -0.95 -16.10
CA SER A 22 -0.67 -2.16 -15.69
C SER A 22 -1.08 -3.40 -16.50
N HIS A 23 -2.16 -3.33 -17.27
CA HIS A 23 -2.72 -4.39 -18.09
C HIS A 23 -1.86 -4.68 -19.34
N PRO A 24 -1.96 -5.88 -19.95
CA PRO A 24 -1.39 -6.17 -21.27
C PRO A 24 -1.72 -5.16 -22.37
N LEU A 25 -2.78 -4.36 -22.22
CA LEU A 25 -3.13 -3.28 -23.14
C LEU A 25 -2.03 -2.20 -23.23
N ARG A 26 -1.15 -2.09 -22.22
CA ARG A 26 0.05 -1.22 -22.30
C ARG A 26 1.04 -1.63 -23.39
N ALA A 27 0.96 -2.85 -23.93
CA ALA A 27 1.92 -3.37 -24.90
C ALA A 27 2.03 -2.51 -26.15
N GLY A 28 0.92 -1.94 -26.64
CA GLY A 28 0.94 -1.00 -27.77
C GLY A 28 1.75 0.25 -27.46
N MET A 29 1.54 0.83 -26.27
CA MET A 29 2.29 1.99 -25.81
C MET A 29 3.78 1.67 -25.64
N VAL A 30 4.12 0.53 -25.02
CA VAL A 30 5.52 0.10 -24.88
C VAL A 30 6.20 -0.10 -26.24
N ARG A 31 5.49 -0.65 -27.23
CA ARG A 31 6.04 -0.80 -28.60
C ARG A 31 6.28 0.55 -29.29
N ALA A 32 5.42 1.53 -29.04
CA ALA A 32 5.51 2.85 -29.68
C ALA A 32 6.57 3.77 -29.05
N ILE A 33 6.67 3.81 -27.72
CA ILE A 33 7.49 4.79 -26.99
C ILE A 33 8.51 4.17 -26.01
N GLY A 34 8.65 2.84 -26.01
CA GLY A 34 9.54 2.10 -25.11
C GLY A 34 9.04 1.99 -23.66
N GLU A 35 9.66 1.11 -22.86
CA GLU A 35 9.28 0.90 -21.45
C GLU A 35 9.46 2.17 -20.60
N ARG A 36 10.51 2.97 -20.86
CA ARG A 36 10.75 4.23 -20.13
C ARG A 36 9.70 5.29 -20.46
N GLY A 37 9.33 5.44 -21.74
CA GLY A 37 8.27 6.36 -22.15
C GLY A 37 6.92 5.94 -21.57
N ALA A 38 6.59 4.65 -21.65
CA ALA A 38 5.39 4.08 -21.04
C ALA A 38 5.33 4.31 -19.52
N MET A 39 6.46 4.16 -18.82
CA MET A 39 6.57 4.48 -17.38
C MET A 39 6.39 5.98 -17.10
N GLY A 40 6.89 6.86 -17.96
CA GLY A 40 6.67 8.31 -17.87
C GLY A 40 5.19 8.67 -18.00
N VAL A 41 4.50 8.14 -19.01
CA VAL A 41 3.05 8.33 -19.20
C VAL A 41 2.26 7.79 -18.01
N TYR A 42 2.59 6.59 -17.53
CA TYR A 42 2.00 6.02 -16.32
C TYR A 42 2.14 6.96 -15.12
N SER A 43 3.36 7.45 -14.88
CA SER A 43 3.66 8.30 -13.73
C SER A 43 2.93 9.63 -13.81
N LEU A 44 2.86 10.24 -15.00
CA LEU A 44 2.10 11.47 -15.23
C LEU A 44 0.61 11.29 -14.93
N ILE A 45 0.00 10.23 -15.48
CA ILE A 45 -1.42 9.94 -15.24
C ILE A 45 -1.68 9.67 -13.75
N ALA A 46 -0.79 8.92 -13.09
CA ALA A 46 -0.89 8.66 -11.66
C ALA A 46 -0.81 9.95 -10.84
N ILE A 47 0.14 10.85 -11.13
CA ILE A 47 0.29 12.15 -10.45
C ILE A 47 -0.95 13.03 -10.66
N VAL A 48 -1.44 13.15 -11.90
CA VAL A 48 -2.60 13.99 -12.22
C VAL A 48 -3.86 13.48 -11.52
N THR A 49 -4.14 12.18 -11.62
CA THR A 49 -5.34 11.59 -11.01
C THR A 49 -5.26 11.57 -9.48
N PHE A 50 -4.08 11.34 -8.90
CA PHE A 50 -3.88 11.45 -7.46
C PHE A 50 -4.05 12.89 -6.96
N GLY A 51 -3.42 13.86 -7.63
CA GLY A 51 -3.57 15.28 -7.32
C GLY A 51 -5.02 15.75 -7.41
N TRP A 52 -5.76 15.27 -8.42
CA TRP A 52 -7.20 15.51 -8.52
C TRP A 52 -7.97 14.92 -7.33
N MET A 53 -7.67 13.68 -6.93
CA MET A 53 -8.29 13.04 -5.77
C MET A 53 -8.01 13.81 -4.46
N VAL A 54 -6.78 14.30 -4.26
CA VAL A 54 -6.42 15.14 -3.11
C VAL A 54 -7.18 16.47 -3.11
N MET A 55 -7.24 17.15 -4.26
CA MET A 55 -7.99 18.39 -4.43
C MET A 55 -9.50 18.21 -4.22
N ALA A 56 -10.06 17.07 -4.62
CA ALA A 56 -11.45 16.74 -4.39
C ALA A 56 -11.70 16.48 -2.90
N TYR A 57 -10.84 15.69 -2.25
CA TYR A 57 -10.92 15.36 -0.83
C TYR A 57 -10.95 16.60 0.06
N ASP A 58 -10.05 17.55 -0.20
CA ASP A 58 -9.96 18.81 0.55
C ASP A 58 -11.26 19.63 0.45
N ARG A 59 -11.85 19.68 -0.75
CA ARG A 59 -13.11 20.38 -1.00
C ARG A 59 -14.33 19.66 -0.44
N THR A 60 -14.28 18.33 -0.28
CA THR A 60 -15.40 17.55 0.28
C THR A 60 -15.57 17.86 1.78
N PRO A 61 -16.75 18.33 2.22
CA PRO A 61 -17.02 18.57 3.62
C PRO A 61 -16.82 17.33 4.49
N VAL A 62 -16.42 17.55 5.74
CA VAL A 62 -16.35 16.49 6.75
C VAL A 62 -17.77 16.10 7.14
N SER A 63 -18.16 14.84 6.89
CA SER A 63 -19.45 14.33 7.34
C SER A 63 -19.47 14.14 8.86
N ALA A 64 -20.65 13.93 9.44
CA ALA A 64 -20.72 13.32 10.75
C ALA A 64 -19.95 11.98 10.76
N PRO A 65 -19.24 11.65 11.86
CA PRO A 65 -18.57 10.37 11.98
C PRO A 65 -19.60 9.23 11.98
N LEU A 66 -19.31 8.17 11.24
CA LEU A 66 -20.17 6.99 11.11
C LEU A 66 -20.23 6.17 12.41
N TRP A 67 -19.21 6.27 13.26
CA TRP A 67 -19.15 5.66 14.59
C TRP A 67 -18.22 6.47 15.52
N PRO A 68 -18.35 6.32 16.85
CA PRO A 68 -17.41 6.93 17.80
C PRO A 68 -16.05 6.20 17.79
N ALA A 69 -14.96 6.96 17.72
CA ALA A 69 -13.60 6.44 17.84
C ALA A 69 -13.05 6.66 19.26
N GLY A 70 -13.42 5.78 20.18
CA GLY A 70 -12.97 5.82 21.59
C GLY A 70 -11.50 5.43 21.77
N ASN A 71 -10.97 5.61 23.00
CA ASN A 71 -9.55 5.39 23.31
C ASN A 71 -9.06 3.96 23.02
N VAL A 72 -9.91 2.94 23.24
CA VAL A 72 -9.55 1.55 22.93
C VAL A 72 -9.29 1.36 21.44
N LEU A 73 -10.15 1.91 20.57
CA LEU A 73 -9.98 1.82 19.12
C LEU A 73 -8.72 2.56 18.66
N TRP A 74 -8.46 3.74 19.24
CA TRP A 74 -7.23 4.48 19.00
C TRP A 74 -5.98 3.69 19.41
N ALA A 75 -6.00 2.99 20.54
CA ALA A 75 -4.88 2.15 20.98
C ALA A 75 -4.63 0.98 20.02
N VAL A 76 -5.69 0.29 19.59
CA VAL A 76 -5.60 -0.79 18.59
C VAL A 76 -5.03 -0.28 17.27
N VAL A 77 -5.52 0.85 16.77
CA VAL A 77 -5.03 1.47 15.53
C VAL A 77 -3.58 1.96 15.67
N THR A 78 -3.19 2.45 16.84
CA THR A 78 -1.82 2.86 17.13
C THR A 78 -0.84 1.69 16.94
N VAL A 79 -1.18 0.51 17.46
CA VAL A 79 -0.41 -0.72 17.26
C VAL A 79 -0.49 -1.21 15.81
N GLY A 80 -1.68 -1.17 15.19
CA GLY A 80 -1.87 -1.54 13.79
C GLY A 80 -1.00 -0.71 12.84
N MET A 81 -0.88 0.59 13.09
CA MET A 81 -0.02 1.51 12.34
C MET A 81 1.47 1.25 12.56
N LEU A 82 1.88 0.82 13.75
CA LEU A 82 3.25 0.38 13.99
C LEU A 82 3.58 -0.87 13.16
N ILE A 83 2.68 -1.86 13.14
CA ILE A 83 2.82 -3.07 12.31
C ILE A 83 2.92 -2.70 10.82
N ALA A 84 2.02 -1.83 10.34
CA ALA A 84 2.05 -1.33 8.97
C ALA A 84 3.41 -0.67 8.66
N SER A 85 3.91 0.18 9.55
CA SER A 85 5.20 0.85 9.39
C SER A 85 6.38 -0.12 9.32
N ILE A 86 6.40 -1.17 10.15
CA ILE A 86 7.42 -2.22 10.10
C ILE A 86 7.36 -3.00 8.78
N LEU A 87 6.15 -3.32 8.30
CA LEU A 87 5.97 -3.98 7.01
C LEU A 87 6.46 -3.09 5.86
N LEU A 88 6.13 -1.79 5.87
CA LEU A 88 6.59 -0.84 4.87
C LEU A 88 8.11 -0.75 4.87
N MET A 89 8.73 -0.47 6.01
CA MET A 89 10.18 -0.26 6.10
C MET A 89 10.96 -1.53 5.79
N GLY A 90 10.46 -2.70 6.23
CA GLY A 90 11.05 -3.98 5.84
C GLY A 90 10.88 -4.31 4.36
N SER A 91 9.86 -3.76 3.70
CA SER A 91 9.61 -3.98 2.27
C SER A 91 10.47 -3.15 1.33
N LEU A 92 11.29 -2.23 1.84
CA LEU A 92 12.14 -1.36 1.01
C LEU A 92 13.45 -2.04 0.58
N ILE A 93 13.81 -3.18 1.20
CA ILE A 93 15.07 -3.88 0.94
C ILE A 93 14.79 -5.25 0.34
N ARG A 94 15.43 -5.57 -0.79
CA ARG A 94 15.34 -6.87 -1.50
C ARG A 94 13.90 -7.27 -1.86
N ASN A 95 13.06 -6.29 -2.18
CA ASN A 95 11.68 -6.52 -2.58
C ASN A 95 11.58 -7.01 -4.03
N PRO A 96 11.26 -8.30 -4.27
CA PRO A 96 11.18 -8.81 -5.62
C PRO A 96 9.98 -8.25 -6.38
N ALA A 97 9.04 -7.62 -5.67
CA ALA A 97 7.82 -7.04 -6.22
C ALA A 97 8.07 -5.64 -6.81
N LEU A 98 9.13 -4.91 -6.42
CA LEU A 98 9.38 -3.56 -6.93
C LEU A 98 9.59 -3.53 -8.47
N PRO A 99 9.23 -2.41 -9.13
CA PRO A 99 9.57 -2.19 -10.53
C PRO A 99 11.10 -2.09 -10.70
N THR A 100 11.66 -2.88 -11.60
CA THR A 100 13.11 -2.93 -11.82
C THR A 100 13.57 -2.30 -13.14
N GLY A 101 12.65 -1.65 -13.87
CA GLY A 101 12.94 -1.07 -15.17
C GLY A 101 13.50 -2.06 -16.20
N GLY A 102 13.14 -3.34 -16.08
CA GLY A 102 13.61 -4.42 -16.96
C GLY A 102 14.85 -5.17 -16.49
N ARG A 103 15.46 -4.81 -15.36
CA ARG A 103 16.58 -5.57 -14.78
C ARG A 103 16.06 -6.72 -13.90
N PRO A 104 16.56 -7.96 -14.00
CA PRO A 104 16.21 -8.99 -13.05
C PRO A 104 16.63 -8.56 -11.64
N ALA A 105 15.68 -8.40 -10.71
CA ALA A 105 16.04 -8.29 -9.30
C ALA A 105 16.41 -9.69 -8.80
N ALA A 106 17.48 -9.78 -8.00
CA ALA A 106 17.81 -11.03 -7.33
C ALA A 106 16.65 -11.43 -6.40
N PHE A 107 16.11 -12.63 -6.59
CA PHE A 107 15.10 -13.19 -5.70
C PHE A 107 15.79 -13.75 -4.47
N PRO A 108 15.30 -13.44 -3.25
CA PRO A 108 15.83 -14.06 -2.05
C PRO A 108 15.65 -15.58 -2.06
N ASP A 109 16.67 -16.31 -1.59
CA ASP A 109 16.64 -17.77 -1.52
C ASP A 109 15.58 -18.31 -0.56
N ALA A 110 15.20 -17.51 0.45
CA ALA A 110 14.19 -17.85 1.43
C ALA A 110 13.34 -16.63 1.81
N ALA A 111 12.07 -16.88 2.14
CA ALA A 111 11.19 -15.88 2.73
C ALA A 111 11.62 -15.62 4.18
N ARG A 112 12.15 -14.43 4.45
CA ARG A 112 12.63 -14.00 5.78
C ARG A 112 12.03 -12.64 6.16
N GLY A 113 11.93 -12.37 7.46
CA GLY A 113 11.37 -11.13 7.99
C GLY A 113 9.97 -10.85 7.45
N VAL A 114 9.75 -9.63 6.94
CA VAL A 114 8.44 -9.22 6.41
C VAL A 114 7.96 -10.09 5.23
N TYR A 115 8.88 -10.70 4.47
CA TYR A 115 8.53 -11.59 3.36
C TYR A 115 8.07 -12.97 3.81
N ALA A 116 8.42 -13.39 5.04
CA ALA A 116 7.85 -14.58 5.66
C ALA A 116 6.39 -14.33 6.09
N VAL A 117 6.04 -13.08 6.41
CA VAL A 117 4.66 -12.69 6.72
C VAL A 117 3.83 -12.69 5.45
N THR A 118 4.22 -11.93 4.42
CA THR A 118 3.52 -11.90 3.13
C THR A 118 4.49 -11.57 2.02
N ARG A 119 4.19 -12.00 0.80
CA ARG A 119 4.94 -11.67 -0.41
C ARG A 119 4.90 -10.18 -0.74
N HIS A 120 3.83 -9.48 -0.36
CA HIS A 120 3.60 -8.08 -0.67
C HIS A 120 3.49 -7.22 0.59
N PRO A 121 4.54 -7.13 1.43
CA PRO A 121 4.46 -6.43 2.72
C PRO A 121 4.19 -4.94 2.57
N MET A 122 4.71 -4.31 1.50
CA MET A 122 4.39 -2.92 1.15
C MET A 122 2.89 -2.71 0.93
N MET A 123 2.27 -3.58 0.13
CA MET A 123 0.86 -3.43 -0.24
C MET A 123 -0.06 -3.72 0.95
N TRP A 124 0.28 -4.73 1.77
CA TRP A 124 -0.41 -4.96 3.03
C TRP A 124 -0.22 -3.82 4.03
N SER A 125 0.92 -3.13 4.04
CA SER A 125 1.08 -1.90 4.83
C SER A 125 0.09 -0.82 4.38
N PHE A 126 -0.06 -0.58 3.08
CA PHE A 126 -1.03 0.42 2.59
C PHE A 126 -2.48 0.03 2.87
N ALA A 127 -2.81 -1.26 2.77
CA ALA A 127 -4.13 -1.76 3.14
C ALA A 127 -4.40 -1.58 4.65
N LEU A 128 -3.45 -1.95 5.51
CA LEU A 128 -3.54 -1.75 6.96
C LEU A 128 -3.64 -0.25 7.32
N TRP A 129 -2.87 0.60 6.65
CA TRP A 129 -2.97 2.05 6.78
C TRP A 129 -4.40 2.52 6.50
N GLY A 130 -4.99 2.11 5.36
CA GLY A 130 -6.35 2.51 5.00
C GLY A 130 -7.39 2.03 6.01
N LEU A 131 -7.29 0.76 6.45
CA LEU A 131 -8.21 0.20 7.45
C LEU A 131 -8.12 0.93 8.78
N CYS A 132 -6.89 1.23 9.23
CA CYS A 132 -6.64 2.02 10.44
C CYS A 132 -7.27 3.41 10.34
N HIS A 133 -7.06 4.12 9.22
CA HIS A 133 -7.58 5.47 9.03
C HIS A 133 -9.10 5.50 8.97
N ILE A 134 -9.74 4.50 8.34
CA ILE A 134 -11.19 4.35 8.37
C ILE A 134 -11.68 4.17 9.81
N ALA A 135 -11.01 3.32 10.59
CA ALA A 135 -11.40 3.01 11.96
C ALA A 135 -11.38 4.23 12.90
N VAL A 136 -10.32 5.06 12.86
CA VAL A 136 -10.20 6.23 13.77
C VAL A 136 -10.73 7.54 13.19
N PHE A 137 -10.89 7.65 11.87
CA PHE A 137 -11.46 8.83 11.22
C PHE A 137 -12.62 8.43 10.28
N PRO A 138 -13.77 8.02 10.85
CA PRO A 138 -14.83 7.36 10.10
C PRO A 138 -15.77 8.35 9.43
N VAL A 139 -15.24 9.20 8.55
CA VAL A 139 -16.03 10.17 7.76
C VAL A 139 -16.05 9.76 6.29
N THR A 140 -17.12 10.10 5.57
CA THR A 140 -17.37 9.57 4.20
C THR A 140 -16.22 9.83 3.23
N ARG A 141 -15.68 11.05 3.20
CA ARG A 141 -14.52 11.39 2.34
C ARG A 141 -13.29 10.53 2.64
N ASN A 142 -13.07 10.20 3.91
CA ASN A 142 -11.94 9.37 4.34
C ASN A 142 -12.16 7.90 3.99
N VAL A 143 -13.39 7.41 4.12
CA VAL A 143 -13.75 6.06 3.68
C VAL A 143 -13.53 5.89 2.19
N VAL A 144 -13.91 6.88 1.37
CA VAL A 144 -13.67 6.83 -0.09
C VAL A 144 -12.19 6.80 -0.42
N LEU A 145 -11.39 7.74 0.13
CA LEU A 145 -9.96 7.81 -0.12
C LEU A 145 -9.24 6.53 0.35
N ALA A 146 -9.40 6.15 1.61
CA ALA A 146 -8.74 4.99 2.19
C ALA A 146 -9.20 3.69 1.52
N GLY A 147 -10.49 3.58 1.17
CA GLY A 147 -11.05 2.46 0.42
C GLY A 147 -10.39 2.31 -0.96
N ALA A 148 -10.21 3.41 -1.69
CA ALA A 148 -9.52 3.40 -2.97
C ALA A 148 -8.07 2.89 -2.84
N ILE A 149 -7.35 3.33 -1.80
CA ILE A 149 -5.98 2.87 -1.52
C ILE A 149 -5.94 1.38 -1.15
N ILE A 150 -6.88 0.90 -0.32
CA ILE A 150 -7.00 -0.53 0.03
C ILE A 150 -7.21 -1.37 -1.23
N ILE A 151 -8.16 -0.97 -2.08
CA ILE A 151 -8.47 -1.68 -3.33
C ILE A 151 -7.25 -1.70 -4.24
N LEU A 152 -6.62 -0.54 -4.46
CA LEU A 152 -5.42 -0.43 -5.28
C LEU A 152 -4.30 -1.34 -4.76
N ALA A 153 -4.05 -1.34 -3.45
CA ALA A 153 -2.98 -2.12 -2.85
C ALA A 153 -3.24 -3.63 -2.98
N LEU A 154 -4.42 -4.12 -2.61
CA LEU A 154 -4.71 -5.55 -2.59
C LEU A 154 -4.96 -6.10 -4.00
N VAL A 155 -5.85 -5.47 -4.77
CA VAL A 155 -6.13 -5.92 -6.14
C VAL A 155 -4.89 -5.71 -7.02
N GLY A 156 -4.20 -4.59 -6.86
CA GLY A 156 -2.94 -4.33 -7.57
C GLY A 156 -1.87 -5.37 -7.27
N ALA A 157 -1.69 -5.78 -6.01
CA ALA A 157 -0.77 -6.85 -5.64
C ALA A 157 -1.13 -8.20 -6.31
N ALA A 158 -2.42 -8.56 -6.34
CA ALA A 158 -2.87 -9.79 -7.00
C ALA A 158 -2.67 -9.75 -8.53
N LEU A 159 -2.97 -8.62 -9.17
CA LEU A 159 -2.70 -8.42 -10.60
C LEU A 159 -1.20 -8.40 -10.90
N GLN A 160 -0.40 -7.87 -9.97
CA GLN A 160 1.05 -7.87 -10.07
C GLN A 160 1.63 -9.28 -10.00
N ASP A 161 1.10 -10.16 -9.15
CA ASP A 161 1.47 -11.58 -9.16
C ASP A 161 1.23 -12.20 -10.54
N ARG A 162 0.02 -12.02 -11.09
CA ARG A 162 -0.33 -12.52 -12.43
C ARG A 162 0.63 -11.99 -13.51
N LYS A 163 0.91 -10.69 -13.47
CA LYS A 163 1.85 -10.05 -14.42
C LYS A 163 3.26 -10.61 -14.28
N LYS A 164 3.76 -10.80 -13.05
CA LYS A 164 5.13 -11.32 -12.83
C LYS A 164 5.26 -12.80 -13.17
N ARG A 165 4.22 -13.62 -13.00
CA ARG A 165 4.20 -15.00 -13.54
C ARG A 165 4.40 -15.04 -15.05
N GLN A 166 3.81 -14.09 -15.78
CA GLN A 166 3.94 -14.01 -17.24
C GLN A 166 5.30 -13.47 -17.68
N LEU A 167 5.81 -12.44 -17.00
CA LEU A 167 7.07 -11.80 -17.37
C LEU A 167 8.32 -12.55 -16.87
N GLN A 168 8.18 -13.37 -15.82
CA GLN A 168 9.28 -14.08 -15.16
C GLN A 168 8.81 -15.50 -14.77
N PRO A 169 8.51 -16.37 -15.75
CA PRO A 169 7.89 -17.68 -15.52
C PRO A 169 8.73 -18.62 -14.65
N ASP A 170 10.05 -18.49 -14.67
CA ASP A 170 10.94 -19.36 -13.88
C ASP A 170 11.23 -18.79 -12.48
N LEU A 171 11.14 -17.46 -12.31
CA LEU A 171 11.53 -16.80 -11.05
C LEU A 171 10.34 -16.54 -10.13
N TRP A 172 9.23 -16.03 -10.66
CA TRP A 172 8.10 -15.66 -9.81
C TRP A 172 7.46 -16.88 -9.14
N PRO A 173 7.09 -17.97 -9.85
CA PRO A 173 6.51 -19.16 -9.20
C PRO A 173 7.44 -19.78 -8.14
N ALA A 174 8.75 -19.78 -8.36
CA ALA A 174 9.73 -20.22 -7.37
C ALA A 174 9.76 -19.34 -6.11
N TRP A 175 9.47 -18.05 -6.23
CA TRP A 175 9.28 -17.16 -5.09
C TRP A 175 7.92 -17.37 -4.41
N GLU A 176 6.89 -17.63 -5.20
CA GLU A 176 5.56 -17.91 -4.68
C GLU A 176 5.52 -19.17 -3.83
N SER A 177 6.28 -20.21 -4.20
CA SER A 177 6.37 -21.46 -3.43
C SER A 177 6.96 -21.27 -2.03
N LYS A 178 7.70 -20.18 -1.80
CA LYS A 178 8.34 -19.84 -0.51
C LYS A 178 7.54 -18.82 0.31
N THR A 179 6.55 -18.14 -0.30
CA THR A 179 5.82 -17.02 0.29
C THR A 179 4.30 -17.17 0.17
N SER A 180 3.52 -16.25 0.72
CA SER A 180 2.07 -16.23 0.55
C SER A 180 1.56 -14.82 0.28
N TYR A 181 0.48 -14.71 -0.50
CA TYR A 181 -0.23 -13.44 -0.67
C TYR A 181 -0.87 -13.01 0.66
N LEU A 182 -1.65 -13.91 1.27
CA LEU A 182 -2.25 -13.68 2.58
C LEU A 182 -1.16 -13.69 3.68
N PRO A 183 -1.20 -12.75 4.64
CA PRO A 183 -0.29 -12.72 5.77
C PRO A 183 -0.31 -14.05 6.55
N PHE A 184 0.88 -14.51 6.94
CA PHE A 184 1.15 -15.71 7.73
C PHE A 184 0.75 -17.06 7.09
N ALA A 185 0.10 -17.09 5.93
CA ALA A 185 -0.34 -18.34 5.31
C ALA A 185 0.82 -19.27 4.90
N ALA A 186 1.97 -18.73 4.47
CA ALA A 186 3.16 -19.53 4.21
C ALA A 186 3.77 -20.14 5.48
N ILE A 187 3.66 -19.43 6.61
CA ILE A 187 4.12 -19.92 7.92
C ILE A 187 3.19 -21.04 8.40
N ALA A 188 1.88 -20.82 8.34
CA ALA A 188 0.89 -21.83 8.69
C ALA A 188 1.03 -23.11 7.83
N ALA A 189 1.40 -22.96 6.55
CA ALA A 189 1.67 -24.07 5.65
C ALA A 189 3.08 -24.69 5.79
N GLY A 190 3.91 -24.23 6.74
CA GLY A 190 5.26 -24.73 6.97
C GLY A 190 6.30 -24.38 5.88
N ARG A 191 5.94 -23.53 4.90
CA ARG A 191 6.81 -23.12 3.78
C ARG A 191 7.75 -21.96 4.15
N ALA A 192 7.43 -21.23 5.22
CA ALA A 192 8.24 -20.16 5.77
C ALA A 192 8.31 -20.26 7.30
N ARG A 193 9.35 -19.65 7.89
CA ARG A 193 9.50 -19.54 9.34
C ARG A 193 9.77 -18.09 9.71
N LEU A 194 9.15 -17.62 10.79
CA LEU A 194 9.44 -16.30 11.33
C LEU A 194 10.77 -16.35 12.08
N GLY A 195 11.85 -15.97 11.40
CA GLY A 195 13.20 -15.92 11.96
C GLY A 195 13.59 -14.56 12.56
N GLY A 196 12.61 -13.72 12.90
CA GLY A 196 12.80 -12.33 13.29
C GLY A 196 12.81 -11.35 12.11
N PHE A 197 12.77 -10.06 12.43
CA PHE A 197 12.79 -8.96 11.48
C PHE A 197 14.18 -8.33 11.45
N GLY A 198 14.62 -7.87 10.27
CA GLY A 198 15.86 -7.10 10.18
C GLY A 198 15.74 -5.78 10.95
N MET A 199 16.87 -5.28 11.48
CA MET A 199 16.90 -4.02 12.23
C MET A 199 16.33 -2.83 11.46
N HIS A 200 16.55 -2.76 10.15
CA HIS A 200 15.97 -1.73 9.29
C HIS A 200 14.42 -1.76 9.27
N ALA A 201 13.82 -2.94 9.37
CA ALA A 201 12.36 -3.08 9.40
C ALA A 201 11.82 -2.64 10.76
N VAL A 202 12.42 -3.10 11.85
CA VAL A 202 11.96 -2.79 13.21
C VAL A 202 12.27 -1.35 13.59
N VAL A 203 13.54 -0.96 13.61
CA VAL A 203 13.95 0.40 13.99
C VAL A 203 13.44 1.41 12.98
N GLY A 204 13.59 1.14 11.69
CA GLY A 204 13.06 2.03 10.65
C GLY A 204 11.54 2.15 10.75
N GLY A 205 10.83 1.05 11.01
CA GLY A 205 9.38 1.06 11.21
C GLY A 205 8.95 1.87 12.44
N VAL A 206 9.64 1.72 13.56
CA VAL A 206 9.38 2.51 14.78
C VAL A 206 9.64 3.99 14.56
N VAL A 207 10.79 4.35 13.96
CA VAL A 207 11.14 5.75 13.67
C VAL A 207 10.13 6.35 12.70
N PHE A 208 9.80 5.65 11.61
CA PHE A 208 8.80 6.10 10.65
C PHE A 208 7.43 6.29 11.31
N TRP A 209 7.00 5.33 12.14
CA TRP A 209 5.74 5.41 12.88
C TRP A 209 5.71 6.61 13.82
N LEU A 210 6.77 6.85 14.62
CA LEU A 210 6.87 8.00 15.51
C LEU A 210 6.77 9.32 14.74
N VAL A 211 7.55 9.46 13.67
CA VAL A 211 7.58 10.67 12.84
C VAL A 211 6.24 10.89 12.13
N ALA A 212 5.66 9.85 11.51
CA ALA A 212 4.41 9.96 10.77
C ALA A 212 3.21 10.26 11.70
N THR A 213 3.17 9.64 12.88
CA THR A 213 2.12 9.91 13.87
C THR A 213 2.29 11.27 14.52
N TRP A 214 3.53 11.73 14.76
CA TRP A 214 3.80 13.09 15.24
C TRP A 214 3.39 14.13 14.21
N ALA A 215 3.68 13.89 12.93
CA ALA A 215 3.38 14.79 11.83
C ALA A 215 1.87 15.05 11.65
N HIS A 216 0.99 14.23 12.23
CA HIS A 216 -0.45 14.56 12.26
C HIS A 216 -0.73 15.85 13.04
N ILE A 217 0.06 16.19 14.06
CA ILE A 217 -0.14 17.43 14.82
C ILE A 217 -0.02 18.67 13.91
N PRO A 218 1.11 18.92 13.22
CA PRO A 218 1.21 20.08 12.34
C PRO A 218 0.44 19.95 11.02
N LEU A 219 0.22 18.73 10.49
CA LEU A 219 -0.36 18.55 9.15
C LEU A 219 -1.88 18.41 9.15
N SER A 220 -2.45 17.72 10.14
CA SER A 220 -3.90 17.53 10.23
C SER A 220 -4.53 18.29 11.40
N GLY A 221 -3.73 18.77 12.35
CA GLY A 221 -4.17 19.51 13.54
C GLY A 221 -4.54 18.60 14.72
N TRP A 222 -4.29 17.30 14.65
CA TRP A 222 -4.74 16.32 15.64
C TRP A 222 -3.61 15.36 16.02
N PRO A 223 -3.42 15.04 17.30
CA PRO A 223 -2.42 14.06 17.70
C PRO A 223 -2.88 12.63 17.34
N ALA A 224 -1.96 11.85 16.79
CA ALA A 224 -2.15 10.45 16.44
C ALA A 224 -1.10 9.56 17.09
N GLY A 225 -1.31 8.24 17.10
CA GLY A 225 -0.40 7.32 17.76
C GLY A 225 -0.26 7.61 19.25
N ILE A 226 0.94 7.44 19.81
CA ILE A 226 1.20 7.68 21.24
C ILE A 226 0.98 9.13 21.67
N TRP A 227 1.13 10.08 20.73
CA TRP A 227 0.99 11.51 20.99
C TRP A 227 -0.43 11.92 21.38
N ARG A 228 -1.42 11.05 21.16
CA ARG A 228 -2.80 11.29 21.57
C ARG A 228 -2.96 11.38 23.10
N TRP A 229 -2.10 10.68 23.84
CA TRP A 229 -2.19 10.55 25.30
C TRP A 229 -1.06 11.27 26.04
N LEU A 230 -0.25 12.05 25.33
CA LEU A 230 0.80 12.90 25.86
C LEU A 230 0.38 14.37 25.73
#